data_AF-A0A9N9GCB2-F1
#
_entry.id   AF-A0A9N9GCB2-F1
#
_cell.length_a   1.000
_cell.length_b   1.000
_cell.length_c   1.000
_cell.angle_alpha   90.00
_cell.angle_beta   90.00
_cell.angle_gamma   90.00
#
_symmetry.space_group_name_H-M   'P 1'
#
loop_
_entity.id
_entity.type
_entity.pdbx_description
1 polymer ?
#
loop_
_entity_poly.entity_id
_entity_poly.type
_entity_poly.pdbx_seq_one_letter_code
_entity_poly.pdbx_strand_id
1 'polypeptide(L)' 'MLKLKAKWQTLEEALSLWTSTVIENGYALTGDAILAKSRDYAKRLEINDLKETNGWLSKFKKRYGLRGWQ' A
#
# COMPACT_ATOMS: atom_id res chain seq x y z
N MET A 1 0.26 -0.31 20.57
CA MET A 1 0.92 -1.15 19.54
C MET A 1 1.99 -0.31 18.85
N LEU A 2 3.25 -0.74 18.86
CA LEU A 2 4.33 -0.06 18.13
C LEU A 2 4.04 -0.16 16.62
N LYS A 3 3.80 0.96 15.95
CA LYS A 3 3.75 1.02 14.48
C LYS A 3 5.15 0.67 13.99
N LEU A 4 5.35 -0.55 13.49
CA LEU A 4 6.60 -0.94 12.84
C LEU A 4 6.85 0.01 11.67
N LYS A 5 7.97 0.72 11.68
CA LYS A 5 8.35 1.68 10.64
C LYS A 5 8.51 0.94 9.31
N ALA A 6 7.71 1.30 8.32
CA ALA A 6 7.86 0.77 6.97
C ALA A 6 9.19 1.25 6.37
N LYS A 7 9.87 0.38 5.61
CA LYS A 7 11.10 0.74 4.89
C LYS A 7 10.86 1.92 3.95
N TRP A 8 9.73 1.90 3.24
CA TRP A 8 9.32 2.95 2.30
C TRP A 8 8.14 3.73 2.88
N GLN A 9 8.38 4.40 4.02
CA GLN A 9 7.32 5.05 4.80
C GLN A 9 6.50 6.06 3.97
N THR A 10 7.15 6.98 3.24
CA THR A 10 6.48 7.98 2.40
C THR A 10 5.59 7.34 1.33
N LEU A 11 6.08 6.27 0.69
CA LEU A 11 5.31 5.52 -0.31
C LEU A 11 4.08 4.86 0.32
N GLU A 12 4.26 4.19 1.46
CA GLU A 12 3.16 3.51 2.14
C GLU A 12 2.13 4.48 2.72
N GLU A 13 2.54 5.65 3.20
CA GLU A 13 1.63 6.72 3.64
C GLU A 13 0.81 7.26 2.47
N ALA A 14 1.44 7.61 1.34
CA ALA A 14 0.74 8.03 0.13
C ALA A 14 -0.22 6.96 -0.39
N LEU A 15 0.22 5.69 -0.38
CA LEU A 15 -0.59 4.56 -0.80
C LEU A 15 -1.79 4.36 0.14
N SER A 16 -1.61 4.56 1.45
CA SER A 16 -2.69 4.44 2.41
C SER A 16 -3.79 5.48 2.19
N LEU A 17 -3.42 6.73 1.91
CA LEU A 17 -4.37 7.79 1.57
C LEU A 17 -5.17 7.43 0.32
N TRP A 18 -4.48 6.95 -0.72
CA TRP A 18 -5.14 6.52 -1.94
C TRP A 18 -6.10 5.34 -1.68
N THR A 19 -5.69 4.33 -0.91
CA THR A 19 -6.59 3.20 -0.58
C THR A 19 -7.82 3.65 0.20
N SER A 20 -7.68 4.59 1.13
CA SER A 20 -8.81 5.17 1.86
C SER A 20 -9.78 5.87 0.90
N THR A 21 -9.27 6.69 -0.01
CA THR A 21 -10.11 7.36 -1.03
C THR A 21 -10.84 6.35 -1.92
N VAL A 22 -10.19 5.28 -2.36
CA VAL A 22 -10.83 4.24 -3.20
C VAL A 22 -11.99 3.57 -2.43
N ILE A 23 -11.75 3.22 -1.16
CA ILE A 23 -12.75 2.57 -0.30
C ILE A 23 -13.92 3.51 0.02
N GLU A 24 -13.63 4.77 0.38
CA GLU A 24 -14.64 5.78 0.71
C GLU A 24 -15.57 6.09 -0.46
N ASN A 25 -15.07 5.99 -1.69
CA ASN A 25 -15.87 6.15 -2.91
C ASN A 25 -16.59 4.87 -3.35
N GLY A 26 -16.54 3.79 -2.56
CA GLY A 26 -17.26 2.54 -2.82
C GLY A 26 -16.66 1.68 -3.93
N TYR A 27 -15.43 1.95 -4.37
CA TYR A 27 -14.75 1.14 -5.37
C TYR A 27 -14.16 -0.12 -4.74
N ALA A 28 -14.20 -1.23 -5.48
CA ALA A 28 -13.54 -2.46 -5.08
C ALA A 28 -12.01 -2.27 -5.10
N LEU A 29 -11.36 -2.58 -3.98
CA LEU A 29 -9.91 -2.52 -3.84
C LEU A 29 -9.33 -3.94 -3.81
N THR A 30 -8.63 -4.33 -4.88
CA THR A 30 -7.96 -5.63 -4.98
C THR A 30 -6.49 -5.55 -4.62
N GLY A 31 -5.90 -6.68 -4.22
CA GLY A 31 -4.45 -6.80 -4.03
C GLY A 31 -3.64 -6.31 -5.23
N ASP A 32 -4.02 -6.70 -6.44
CA ASP A 32 -3.33 -6.32 -7.68
C ASP A 32 -3.40 -4.81 -7.96
N ALA A 33 -4.53 -4.17 -7.65
CA ALA A 33 -4.65 -2.71 -7.77
C ALA A 33 -3.71 -1.99 -6.81
N ILE A 34 -3.56 -2.48 -5.58
CA ILE A 34 -2.60 -1.94 -4.60
C ILE A 34 -1.17 -2.09 -5.11
N LEU A 35 -0.80 -3.26 -5.66
CA LEU A 35 0.52 -3.49 -6.22
C LEU A 35 0.80 -2.60 -7.43
N ALA A 36 -0.15 -2.49 -8.36
CA ALA A 36 0.00 -1.62 -9.53
C ALA A 36 0.20 -0.15 -9.11
N LYS A 37 -0.54 0.31 -8.10
CA LYS A 37 -0.42 1.68 -7.59
C LYS A 37 0.88 1.90 -6.82
N SER A 38 1.38 0.92 -6.07
CA SER A 38 2.67 1.03 -5.42
C SER A 38 3.82 1.16 -6.43
N ARG A 39 3.75 0.54 -7.62
CA ARG A 39 4.74 0.72 -8.70
C ARG A 39 4.76 2.14 -9.22
N ASP A 40 3.57 2.69 -9.47
CA ASP A 40 3.40 4.09 -9.90
C ASP A 40 4.02 5.05 -8.90
N TYR A 41 3.76 4.84 -7.60
CA TYR A 41 4.32 5.69 -6.55
C TYR A 41 5.83 5.49 -6.37
N ALA A 42 6.33 4.26 -6.46
CA ALA A 42 7.76 3.99 -6.40
C ALA A 42 8.52 4.71 -7.52
N LYS A 43 7.99 4.69 -8.75
CA LYS A 43 8.58 5.42 -9.88
C LYS A 43 8.63 6.93 -9.63
N ARG A 44 7.53 7.51 -9.12
CA ARG A 44 7.45 8.96 -8.82
C ARG A 44 8.36 9.40 -7.68
N LEU A 45 8.64 8.49 -6.74
CA LEU A 45 9.51 8.72 -5.58
C LEU A 45 10.95 8.25 -5.82
N GLU A 46 11.29 7.83 -7.05
CA GLU A 46 12.61 7.31 -7.43
C GLU A 46 13.07 6.11 -6.57
N ILE A 47 12.12 5.31 -6.08
CA ILE A 47 12.37 4.09 -5.30
C ILE A 47 12.55 2.92 -6.27
N ASN A 48 13.81 2.57 -6.54
CA ASN A 48 14.16 1.49 -7.47
C ASN A 48 14.18 0.09 -6.84
N ASP A 49 14.14 0.00 -5.51
CA ASP A 49 14.33 -1.24 -4.76
C ASP A 49 13.04 -1.79 -4.13
N LEU A 50 11.87 -1.23 -4.50
CA LEU A 50 10.58 -1.69 -4.00
C LEU A 50 10.36 -3.15 -4.43
N LYS A 51 10.30 -4.05 -3.44
CA LYS A 51 9.98 -5.47 -3.65
C LYS A 51 8.52 -5.74 -3.33
N GLU A 52 7.69 -5.55 -4.34
CA GLU A 52 6.25 -5.80 -4.32
C GLU A 52 5.92 -7.29 -4.28
N THR A 53 6.18 -7.89 -3.13
CA THR A 53 5.86 -9.28 -2.86
C THR A 53 4.52 -9.38 -2.16
N ASN A 54 3.86 -10.53 -2.25
CA ASN A 54 2.68 -10.85 -1.43
C ASN A 54 2.96 -10.66 0.07
N GLY A 55 4.20 -10.92 0.51
CA GLY A 55 4.66 -10.67 1.87
C GLY A 55 4.71 -9.19 2.24
N TRP A 56 5.14 -8.31 1.33
CA TRP A 56 5.09 -6.86 1.53
C TRP A 56 3.65 -6.37 1.58
N LEU A 57 2.81 -6.77 0.62
CA LEU A 57 1.40 -6.40 0.56
C LEU A 57 0.64 -6.80 1.83
N SER A 58 0.84 -8.02 2.32
CA SER A 58 0.24 -8.49 3.57
C SER A 58 0.64 -7.62 4.78
N LYS A 59 1.93 -7.22 4.86
CA LYS A 59 2.42 -6.33 5.90
C LYS A 59 1.85 -4.91 5.77
N PHE A 60 1.74 -4.38 4.55
CA PHE A 60 1.10 -3.10 4.26
C PHE A 60 -0.37 -3.13 4.71
N LYS A 61 -1.16 -4.11 4.25
CA LYS A 61 -2.57 -4.28 4.65
C LYS A 61 -2.71 -4.36 6.18
N LYS A 62 -1.80 -5.06 6.87
CA LYS A 62 -1.78 -5.13 8.34
C LYS A 62 -1.45 -3.79 9.01
N ARG A 63 -0.50 -3.01 8.49
CA ARG A 63 -0.10 -1.70 9.06
C ARG A 63 -1.22 -0.66 8.94
N TYR A 64 -1.96 -0.67 7.84
CA TYR A 64 -2.97 0.35 7.53
C TYR A 64 -4.41 -0.13 7.73
N GLY A 65 -4.61 -1.26 8.42
CA GLY A 65 -5.95 -1.71 8.81
C GLY A 65 -6.82 -2.26 7.68
N LEU A 66 -6.24 -2.61 6.52
CA LEU A 66 -6.95 -3.15 5.36
C LEU A 66 -7.25 -4.66 5.48
N ARG A 67 -7.49 -5.16 6.70
CA ARG A 67 -7.81 -6.58 6.95
C ARG A 67 -9.25 -6.85 6.52
N GLY A 68 -9.43 -7.70 5.51
CA GLY A 68 -10.75 -8.09 4.98
C GLY A 68 -10.94 -7.86 3.48
N TRP A 69 -10.03 -7.14 2.83
CA TRP A 69 -10.08 -6.86 1.39
C TRP A 69 -9.26 -7.90 0.61
N GLN A 70 -9.90 -8.59 -0.34
CA GLN A 70 -9.29 -9.65 -1.19
C GLN A 70 -8.30 -9.04 -2.18
#